data_AF-A0A8T6SS13-F1
#
_entry.id   AF-A0A8T6SS13-F1
#
_cell.length_a   1.000
_cell.length_b   1.000
_cell.length_c   1.000
_cell.angle_alpha   90.00
_cell.angle_beta   90.00
_cell.angle_gamma   90.00
#
_symmetry.space_group_name_H-M   'P 1'
#
loop_
_entity.id
_entity.type
_entity.pdbx_description
1 polymer ?
#
loop_
_entity_poly.entity_id
_entity_poly.type
_entity_poly.pdbx_seq_one_letter_code
_entity_poly.pdbx_strand_id
1 'polypeptide(L)'
;MQVDAVENALFSVAVNPFVKFLISRLDKECGKDGNLLLNSLRKFIGSPVALCPTCQHMSSRIASPFYEIGSLLLRVDKGFMRSQFLEGQYSDAWLRGFGLMMKGIEKYGVRIPFTPAGPFEIVWNFTYKCNLKCKHCYENAGGEKRPELSTDEAEQV
;
A
#
# COMPACT_ATOMS: atom_id res chain seq x y z
N MET A 1 6.38 15.44 16.81
CA MET A 1 5.59 16.63 16.40
C MET A 1 6.42 17.68 15.66
N GLN A 2 7.46 18.29 16.27
CA GLN A 2 8.30 19.27 15.53
C GLN A 2 9.20 18.61 14.46
N VAL A 3 9.76 17.43 14.75
CA VAL A 3 10.61 16.68 13.81
C VAL A 3 9.80 16.27 12.57
N ASP A 4 8.63 15.67 12.77
CA ASP A 4 7.74 15.26 11.68
C ASP A 4 7.33 16.43 10.77
N ALA A 5 7.15 17.64 11.33
CA ALA A 5 6.84 18.84 10.55
C ALA A 5 8.00 19.26 9.65
N VAL A 6 9.24 19.18 10.15
CA VAL A 6 10.45 19.47 9.36
C VAL A 6 10.67 18.40 8.29
N GLU A 7 10.47 17.12 8.61
CA GLU A 7 10.57 16.03 7.65
C GLU A 7 9.51 16.15 6.54
N ASN A 8 8.26 16.44 6.91
CA ASN A 8 7.19 16.69 5.94
C ASN A 8 7.49 17.90 5.04
N ALA A 9 8.05 18.97 5.59
CA ALA A 9 8.48 20.12 4.80
C ALA A 9 9.58 19.73 3.81
N LEU A 10 10.60 18.98 4.26
CA LEU A 10 11.66 18.45 3.39
C LEU A 10 11.10 17.54 2.29
N PHE A 11 10.22 16.60 2.62
CA PHE A 11 9.58 15.73 1.63
C PHE A 11 8.79 16.52 0.61
N SER A 12 8.03 17.53 1.05
CA SER A 12 7.20 18.36 0.17
C SER A 12 8.01 19.10 -0.90
N VAL A 13 9.24 19.53 -0.58
CA VAL A 13 10.09 20.30 -1.48
C VAL A 13 11.00 19.40 -2.31
N ALA A 14 11.66 18.42 -1.68
CA ALA A 14 12.74 17.67 -2.33
C ALA A 14 12.30 16.32 -2.94
N VAL A 15 11.33 15.63 -2.34
CA VAL A 15 11.00 14.24 -2.68
C VAL A 15 9.69 14.14 -3.45
N ASN A 16 8.64 14.79 -2.95
CA ASN A 16 7.28 14.64 -3.44
C ASN A 16 7.09 15.08 -4.89
N PRO A 17 7.65 16.20 -5.38
CA PRO A 17 7.48 16.58 -6.78
C PRO A 17 7.99 15.50 -7.75
N PHE A 18 9.14 14.90 -7.42
CA PHE A 18 9.76 13.87 -8.23
C PHE A 18 9.00 12.54 -8.14
N VAL A 19 8.74 12.06 -6.92
CA VAL A 19 8.09 10.76 -6.71
C VAL A 19 6.65 10.78 -7.23
N LYS A 20 5.88 11.84 -6.98
CA LYS A 20 4.50 11.97 -7.52
C LYS A 20 4.50 11.93 -9.03
N PHE A 21 5.44 12.64 -9.67
CA PHE A 21 5.59 12.62 -11.12
C PHE A 21 5.91 11.21 -11.63
N LEU A 22 6.90 10.53 -11.05
CA LEU A 22 7.25 9.15 -11.45
C LEU A 22 6.07 8.19 -11.29
N ILE A 23 5.38 8.23 -10.15
CA ILE A 23 4.23 7.34 -9.91
C ILE A 23 3.11 7.62 -10.89
N SER A 24 2.75 8.88 -11.16
CA SER A 24 1.73 9.23 -12.17
C SER A 24 2.05 8.73 -13.59
N ARG A 25 3.34 8.52 -13.90
CA ARG A 25 3.77 7.93 -15.17
C ARG A 25 3.62 6.41 -15.19
N LEU A 26 3.80 5.76 -14.04
CA LEU A 26 3.70 4.31 -13.89
C LEU A 26 2.28 3.83 -13.61
N ASP A 27 1.47 4.56 -12.86
CA ASP A 27 0.06 4.24 -12.55
C ASP A 27 -0.84 4.61 -13.73
N LYS A 28 -0.62 3.95 -14.86
CA LYS A 28 -1.41 4.10 -16.08
C LYS A 28 -2.01 2.77 -16.50
N GLU A 29 -3.27 2.83 -16.89
CA GLU A 29 -3.95 1.71 -17.53
C GLU A 29 -3.54 1.62 -19.01
N CYS A 30 -2.90 0.51 -19.37
CA CYS A 30 -2.66 0.15 -20.75
C CYS A 30 -3.82 -0.71 -21.25
N GLY A 31 -4.42 -0.36 -22.39
CA GLY A 31 -5.52 -1.16 -22.97
C GLY A 31 -5.14 -2.59 -23.35
N LYS A 32 -3.84 -2.94 -23.43
CA LYS A 32 -3.35 -4.29 -23.73
C LYS A 32 -2.87 -5.06 -22.50
N ASP A 33 -2.12 -4.37 -21.63
CA ASP A 33 -1.41 -5.02 -20.54
C ASP A 33 -2.13 -4.83 -19.19
N GLY A 34 -3.07 -3.88 -19.07
CA GLY A 34 -3.64 -3.41 -17.81
C GLY A 34 -2.73 -2.42 -17.09
N ASN A 35 -2.83 -2.36 -15.76
CA ASN A 35 -2.10 -1.40 -14.93
C ASN A 35 -0.57 -1.59 -15.02
N LEU A 36 0.15 -0.60 -15.54
CA LEU A 36 1.59 -0.68 -15.76
C LEU A 36 2.38 -0.77 -14.44
N LEU A 37 1.96 -0.06 -13.39
CA LEU A 37 2.62 -0.07 -12.09
C LEU A 37 2.63 -1.49 -11.50
N LEU A 38 1.46 -2.12 -11.41
CA LEU A 38 1.34 -3.47 -10.84
C LEU A 38 2.03 -4.54 -11.70
N ASN A 39 1.87 -4.48 -13.01
CA ASN A 39 2.47 -5.48 -13.91
C ASN A 39 3.99 -5.34 -14.03
N SER A 40 4.51 -4.11 -13.99
CA SER A 40 5.96 -3.89 -13.93
C SER A 40 6.54 -4.36 -12.60
N LEU A 41 5.83 -4.22 -11.47
CA LEU A 41 6.24 -4.79 -10.19
C LEU A 41 6.25 -6.32 -10.24
N ARG A 42 5.17 -6.95 -10.73
CA ARG A 42 5.09 -8.40 -10.93
C ARG A 42 6.27 -8.92 -11.74
N LYS A 43 6.60 -8.23 -12.84
CA LYS A 43 7.77 -8.55 -13.67
C LYS A 43 9.09 -8.39 -12.90
N PHE A 44 9.25 -7.30 -12.15
CA PHE A 44 10.45 -7.02 -11.35
C PHE A 44 10.74 -8.10 -10.30
N ILE A 45 9.70 -8.64 -9.65
CA ILE A 45 9.82 -9.75 -8.69
C ILE A 45 9.84 -11.14 -9.35
N GLY A 46 9.91 -11.18 -10.69
CA GLY A 46 10.17 -12.38 -11.49
C GLY A 46 8.94 -13.18 -11.89
N SER A 47 7.75 -12.56 -11.99
CA SER A 47 6.57 -13.16 -12.63
C SER A 47 6.68 -13.07 -14.16
N PRO A 48 6.28 -14.12 -14.91
CA PRO A 48 6.32 -14.12 -16.37
C PRO A 48 5.16 -13.29 -16.96
N VAL A 49 5.26 -11.95 -16.84
CA VAL A 49 4.29 -11.02 -17.42
C VAL A 49 4.73 -10.56 -18.80
N ALA A 50 3.89 -10.80 -19.80
CA ALA A 50 4.03 -10.24 -21.14
C ALA A 50 3.57 -8.78 -21.14
N LEU A 51 4.41 -7.89 -21.66
CA LEU A 51 4.10 -6.46 -21.79
C LEU A 51 4.24 -6.06 -23.26
N CYS A 52 3.39 -5.16 -23.74
CA CYS A 52 3.58 -4.56 -25.06
C CYS A 52 4.91 -3.79 -25.13
N PRO A 53 5.46 -3.51 -26.32
CA PRO A 53 6.79 -2.90 -26.46
C PRO A 53 6.97 -1.59 -25.68
N THR A 54 5.94 -0.74 -25.62
CA THR A 54 5.96 0.52 -24.88
C THR A 54 6.04 0.29 -23.37
N CYS A 55 5.17 -0.58 -22.82
CA CYS A 55 5.15 -0.91 -21.40
C CYS A 55 6.43 -1.66 -20.99
N GLN A 56 6.96 -2.51 -21.86
CA GLN A 56 8.24 -3.20 -21.67
C GLN A 56 9.41 -2.19 -21.58
N HIS A 57 9.41 -1.17 -22.44
CA HIS A 57 10.42 -0.11 -22.40
C HIS A 57 10.31 0.71 -21.11
N MET A 58 9.10 1.14 -20.72
CA MET A 58 8.88 1.86 -19.47
C MET A 58 9.22 1.02 -18.23
N SER A 59 8.84 -0.27 -18.24
CA SER A 59 9.13 -1.20 -17.15
C SER A 59 10.64 -1.37 -16.95
N SER A 60 11.40 -1.53 -18.03
CA SER A 60 12.86 -1.72 -17.93
C SER A 60 13.63 -0.43 -17.63
N ARG A 61 13.23 0.71 -18.20
CA ARG A 61 13.98 1.98 -18.08
C ARG A 61 13.58 2.84 -16.90
N ILE A 62 12.35 2.72 -16.41
CA ILE A 62 11.80 3.60 -15.37
C ILE A 62 11.40 2.79 -14.14
N ALA A 63 10.51 1.81 -14.30
CA ALA A 63 9.94 1.09 -13.16
C ALA A 63 11.00 0.23 -12.43
N SER A 64 11.80 -0.54 -13.16
CA SER A 64 12.79 -1.46 -12.57
C SER A 64 13.87 -0.71 -11.77
N PRO A 65 14.51 0.37 -12.30
CA PRO A 65 15.44 1.17 -11.50
C PRO A 65 14.77 1.81 -10.27
N PHE A 66 13.52 2.27 -10.41
CA PHE A 66 12.77 2.82 -9.29
C PHE A 66 12.55 1.79 -8.18
N TYR A 67 12.12 0.56 -8.53
CA TYR A 67 11.97 -0.53 -7.56
C TYR A 67 13.30 -0.99 -6.97
N GLU A 68 14.38 -0.99 -7.77
CA GLU A 68 15.72 -1.35 -7.29
C GLU A 68 16.19 -0.36 -6.22
N ILE A 69 16.13 0.94 -6.52
CA ILE A 69 16.49 2.01 -5.58
C ILE A 69 15.60 1.95 -4.33
N GLY A 70 14.28 1.80 -4.51
CA GLY A 70 13.34 1.66 -3.42
C GLY A 70 13.66 0.47 -2.52
N SER A 71 13.95 -0.70 -3.11
CA SER A 71 14.30 -1.92 -2.38
C SER A 71 15.60 -1.77 -1.60
N LEU A 72 16.58 -1.04 -2.14
CA LEU A 72 17.84 -0.77 -1.46
C LEU A 72 17.66 0.19 -0.28
N LEU A 73 16.97 1.31 -0.50
CA LEU A 73 16.73 2.33 0.54
C LEU A 73 15.91 1.75 1.71
N LEU A 74 14.91 0.93 1.40
CA LEU A 74 14.03 0.30 2.39
C LEU A 74 14.57 -1.04 2.91
N ARG A 75 15.74 -1.50 2.44
CA ARG A 75 16.37 -2.79 2.80
C ARG A 75 15.40 -3.98 2.66
N VAL A 76 14.68 -4.00 1.55
CA VAL A 76 13.63 -4.99 1.27
C VAL A 76 14.24 -6.30 0.79
N ASP A 77 13.81 -7.41 1.38
CA ASP A 77 14.13 -8.75 0.89
C ASP A 77 13.25 -9.09 -0.33
N LYS A 78 13.89 -9.26 -1.49
CA LYS A 78 13.20 -9.55 -2.76
C LYS A 78 12.58 -10.96 -2.78
N GLY A 79 13.17 -11.93 -2.06
CA GLY A 79 12.62 -13.27 -1.92
C GLY A 79 11.34 -13.26 -1.10
N PHE A 80 11.33 -12.51 0.01
CA PHE A 80 10.14 -12.24 0.79
C PHE A 80 9.06 -11.56 -0.05
N MET A 81 9.40 -10.48 -0.78
CA MET A 81 8.42 -9.84 -1.67
C MET A 81 7.85 -10.81 -2.69
N ARG A 82 8.70 -11.59 -3.35
CA ARG A 82 8.24 -12.60 -4.31
C ARG A 82 7.25 -13.58 -3.64
N SER A 83 7.60 -14.10 -2.47
CA SER A 83 6.73 -15.01 -1.73
C SER A 83 5.37 -14.39 -1.41
N GLN A 84 5.33 -13.15 -0.90
CA GLN A 84 4.09 -12.50 -0.49
C GLN A 84 3.24 -12.05 -1.67
N PHE A 85 3.87 -11.52 -2.73
CA PHE A 85 3.16 -10.91 -3.86
C PHE A 85 2.80 -11.89 -4.98
N LEU A 86 3.46 -13.04 -5.08
CA LEU A 86 3.20 -14.02 -6.15
C LEU A 86 2.75 -15.41 -5.66
N GLU A 87 3.25 -15.87 -4.52
CA GLU A 87 3.16 -17.29 -4.12
C GLU A 87 2.18 -17.52 -2.95
N GLY A 88 1.99 -16.52 -2.10
CA GLY A 88 1.10 -16.60 -0.94
C GLY A 88 -0.39 -16.58 -1.27
N GLN A 89 -1.19 -17.16 -0.38
CA GLN A 89 -2.67 -17.17 -0.47
C GLN A 89 -3.30 -15.75 -0.56
N TYR A 90 -2.58 -14.73 -0.09
CA TYR A 90 -3.02 -13.33 -0.07
C TYR A 90 -2.28 -12.45 -1.08
N SER A 91 -1.67 -13.04 -2.12
CA SER A 91 -0.88 -12.33 -3.14
C SER A 91 -1.63 -11.15 -3.78
N ASP A 92 -2.90 -11.34 -4.12
CA ASP A 92 -3.73 -10.27 -4.67
C ASP A 92 -3.98 -9.13 -3.67
N ALA A 93 -4.14 -9.45 -2.38
CA ALA A 93 -4.29 -8.43 -1.34
C ALA A 93 -3.02 -7.59 -1.18
N TRP A 94 -1.84 -8.23 -1.21
CA TRP A 94 -0.54 -7.54 -1.19
C TRP A 94 -0.35 -6.62 -2.38
N LEU A 95 -0.68 -7.08 -3.59
CA LEU A 95 -0.62 -6.26 -4.81
C LEU A 95 -1.57 -5.07 -4.75
N ARG A 96 -2.81 -5.28 -4.27
CA ARG A 96 -3.78 -4.19 -4.06
C ARG A 96 -3.29 -3.19 -3.02
N GLY A 97 -2.74 -3.68 -1.90
CA GLY A 97 -2.15 -2.85 -0.85
C GLY A 97 -1.02 -1.97 -1.40
N PHE A 98 -0.11 -2.54 -2.18
CA PHE A 98 0.93 -1.78 -2.87
C PHE A 98 0.35 -0.73 -3.82
N GLY A 99 -0.65 -1.09 -4.63
CA GLY A 99 -1.34 -0.14 -5.50
C GLY A 99 -1.95 1.03 -4.73
N LEU A 100 -2.62 0.76 -3.60
CA LEU A 100 -3.20 1.80 -2.73
C LEU A 100 -2.13 2.67 -2.06
N MET A 101 -1.00 2.10 -1.68
CA MET A 101 0.13 2.86 -1.15
C MET A 101 0.67 3.83 -2.21
N MET A 102 0.93 3.34 -3.41
CA MET A 102 1.48 4.15 -4.51
C MET A 102 0.52 5.26 -4.93
N LYS A 103 -0.79 4.96 -5.03
CA LYS A 103 -1.83 5.98 -5.23
C LYS A 103 -1.88 7.00 -4.09
N GLY A 104 -1.65 6.55 -2.85
CA GLY A 104 -1.54 7.43 -1.68
C GLY A 104 -0.39 8.41 -1.83
N ILE A 105 0.79 7.93 -2.24
CA ILE A 105 1.97 8.77 -2.51
C ILE A 105 1.70 9.72 -3.69
N GLU A 106 1.08 9.24 -4.77
CA GLU A 106 0.72 10.09 -5.91
C GLU A 106 -0.24 11.22 -5.52
N LYS A 107 -1.23 10.93 -4.66
CA LYS A 107 -2.23 11.91 -4.24
C LYS A 107 -1.69 12.86 -3.18
N TYR A 108 -1.16 12.31 -2.09
CA TYR A 108 -0.82 13.05 -0.87
C TYR A 108 0.68 13.34 -0.71
N GLY A 109 1.53 12.69 -1.50
CA GLY A 109 2.99 12.69 -1.29
C GLY A 109 3.41 11.74 -0.17
N VAL A 110 4.72 11.52 -0.06
CA VAL A 110 5.34 10.93 1.13
C VAL A 110 5.19 11.92 2.28
N ARG A 111 4.61 11.44 3.39
CA ARG A 111 4.36 12.23 4.60
C ARG A 111 4.32 11.34 5.84
N ILE A 112 4.49 11.96 7.00
CA ILE A 112 4.42 11.33 8.32
C ILE A 112 3.26 11.97 9.11
N PRO A 113 2.31 11.16 9.62
CA PRO A 113 2.15 9.73 9.35
C PRO A 113 1.77 9.45 7.89
N PHE A 114 2.15 8.27 7.38
CA PHE A 114 1.84 7.86 6.01
C PHE A 114 0.33 7.80 5.77
N THR A 115 -0.13 8.17 4.57
CA THR A 115 -1.56 8.10 4.21
C THR A 115 -1.75 7.39 2.88
N PRO A 116 -2.25 6.14 2.90
CA PRO A 116 -2.61 5.42 1.68
C PRO A 116 -3.87 6.00 1.03
N ALA A 117 -4.11 5.67 -0.24
CA ALA A 117 -5.34 6.07 -0.95
C ALA A 117 -6.59 5.28 -0.53
N GLY A 118 -6.44 4.26 0.32
CA GLY A 118 -7.50 3.45 0.87
C GLY A 118 -7.02 2.71 2.12
N PRO A 119 -7.91 2.01 2.84
CA PRO A 119 -7.53 1.27 4.03
C PRO A 119 -6.48 0.21 3.70
N PHE A 120 -5.39 0.18 4.48
CA PHE A 120 -4.33 -0.82 4.36
C PHE A 120 -4.55 -2.01 5.31
N GLU A 121 -5.24 -1.76 6.43
CA GLU A 121 -5.63 -2.74 7.42
C GLU A 121 -7.08 -2.44 7.82
N ILE A 122 -7.89 -3.50 7.90
CA ILE A 122 -9.28 -3.42 8.32
C ILE A 122 -9.37 -4.24 9.61
N VAL A 123 -9.68 -3.57 10.71
CA VAL A 123 -9.93 -4.22 11.99
C VAL A 123 -11.43 -4.24 12.22
N TRP A 124 -12.01 -5.44 12.28
CA TRP A 124 -13.42 -5.63 12.57
C TRP A 124 -13.63 -6.06 14.01
N ASN A 125 -14.23 -5.14 14.77
CA ASN A 125 -14.65 -5.38 16.13
C ASN A 125 -16.09 -5.90 16.12
N PHE A 126 -16.27 -7.20 16.29
CA PHE A 126 -17.59 -7.84 16.19
C PHE A 126 -18.45 -7.68 17.44
N THR A 127 -17.84 -7.51 18.61
CA THR A 127 -18.58 -7.45 19.88
C THR A 127 -17.80 -6.69 20.94
N TYR A 128 -18.53 -5.93 21.77
CA TYR A 128 -17.97 -5.29 22.96
C TYR A 128 -18.00 -6.22 24.18
N LYS A 129 -18.54 -7.44 24.06
CA LYS A 129 -18.62 -8.42 25.14
C LYS A 129 -17.27 -9.06 25.39
N CYS A 130 -16.61 -8.62 26.45
CA CYS A 130 -15.39 -9.22 26.96
C CYS A 130 -15.50 -9.34 28.49
N ASN A 131 -15.11 -10.48 29.06
CA ASN A 131 -15.12 -10.70 30.51
C ASN A 131 -13.78 -10.33 31.18
N LEU A 132 -12.81 -9.83 30.42
CA LEU A 132 -11.50 -9.40 30.90
C LEU A 132 -11.49 -7.88 31.19
N LYS A 133 -10.55 -7.45 32.03
CA LYS A 133 -10.37 -6.03 32.44
C LYS A 133 -8.94 -5.56 32.16
N CYS A 134 -8.48 -5.75 30.93
CA CYS A 134 -7.09 -5.49 30.55
C CYS A 134 -6.78 -3.99 30.60
N LYS A 135 -5.68 -3.61 31.28
CA LYS A 135 -5.20 -2.20 31.34
C LYS A 135 -4.88 -1.59 29.97
N HIS A 136 -4.62 -2.43 28.97
CA HIS A 136 -4.20 -2.02 27.62
C HIS A 136 -5.25 -2.38 26.54
N CYS A 137 -6.54 -2.47 26.90
CA CYS A 137 -7.59 -2.79 25.93
C CYS A 137 -7.79 -1.63 24.95
N TYR A 138 -7.35 -1.78 23.69
CA TYR A 138 -7.50 -0.75 22.67
C TYR A 138 -8.98 -0.42 22.39
N GLU A 139 -9.85 -1.43 22.45
CA GLU A 139 -11.28 -1.29 22.19
C GLU A 139 -12.07 -0.79 23.40
N ASN A 140 -11.47 -0.87 24.60
CA ASN A 140 -12.14 -0.65 25.87
C ASN A 140 -13.42 -1.49 26.00
N ALA A 141 -13.32 -2.78 25.63
CA ALA A 141 -14.39 -3.77 25.70
C ALA A 141 -14.63 -4.26 27.14
N GLY A 142 -15.79 -4.87 27.39
CA GLY A 142 -16.17 -5.40 28.72
C GLY A 142 -16.65 -4.36 29.74
N GLY A 143 -16.76 -3.09 29.33
CA GLY A 143 -17.36 -2.01 30.10
C GLY A 143 -18.89 -1.98 30.03
N GLU A 144 -19.48 -0.79 30.08
CA GLU A 144 -20.92 -0.59 29.94
C GLU A 144 -21.45 -1.18 28.62
N LYS A 145 -22.70 -1.67 28.64
CA LYS A 145 -23.36 -2.21 27.45
C LYS A 145 -23.52 -1.09 26.42
N ARG A 146 -22.73 -1.18 25.35
CA ARG A 146 -22.88 -0.36 24.14
C ARG A 146 -23.79 -1.10 23.15
N PRO A 147 -24.57 -0.38 22.32
CA PRO A 147 -25.29 -1.02 21.22
C PRO A 147 -24.29 -1.72 20.29
N GLU A 148 -24.60 -2.97 19.93
CA GLU A 148 -23.86 -3.76 18.93
C GLU A 148 -24.61 -3.67 17.59
N LEU A 149 -23.87 -3.79 16.48
CA LEU A 149 -24.49 -3.90 15.17
C LEU A 149 -25.29 -5.21 15.07
N SER A 150 -26.47 -5.14 14.46
CA SER A 150 -27.15 -6.32 13.93
C SER A 150 -26.37 -6.91 12.76
N THR A 151 -26.68 -8.16 12.38
CA THR A 151 -26.05 -8.81 11.21
C THR A 151 -26.25 -8.00 9.93
N ASP A 152 -27.47 -7.50 9.69
CA ASP A 152 -27.79 -6.70 8.51
C ASP A 152 -27.00 -5.38 8.47
N GLU A 153 -26.78 -4.75 9.63
CA GLU A 153 -25.96 -3.54 9.73
C GLU A 153 -24.47 -3.84 9.50
N ALA A 154 -23.98 -4.97 10.01
CA ALA A 154 -22.58 -5.39 9.84
C ALA A 154 -22.24 -5.75 8.39
N GLU A 155 -23.19 -6.26 7.61
CA GLU A 155 -22.98 -6.57 6.19
C GLU A 155 -22.91 -5.31 5.28
N GLN A 156 -23.27 -4.14 5.79
CA GLN A 156 -23.27 -2.87 5.04
C GLN A 156 -21.99 -2.03 5.22
N VAL A 157 -21.06 -2.48 6.07
CA VAL A 157 -19.82 -1.75 6.43
C VAL A 157 -18.62 -2.28 5.67
#